data_AF-A0A0B8PD71-F1
#
_entry.id   AF-A0A0B8PD71-F1
#
_cell.length_a   1.000
_cell.length_b   1.000
_cell.length_c   1.000
_cell.angle_alpha   90.00
_cell.angle_beta   90.00
_cell.angle_gamma   90.00
#
_symmetry.space_group_name_H-M   'P 1'
#
loop_
_entity.id
_entity.type
_entity.pdbx_description
1 polymer ?
#
loop_
_entity_poly.entity_id
_entity_poly.type
_entity_poly.pdbx_seq_one_letter_code
_entity_poly.pdbx_strand_id
1 'polypeptide(L)'
;MSTESLSKLKGHLLFGTSHMLPFIVAGGVLLSIAVMLSGKGAVPDSGILADISTIGIKGLVLFPIILGGYIAYSLADKPALAPA
;
A
#
# COMPACT_ATOMS: atom_id res chain seq x y z
N MET A 1 6.43 21.50 -22.13
CA MET A 1 5.45 21.10 -21.10
C MET A 1 5.32 22.26 -20.12
N SER A 2 4.12 22.82 -19.94
CA SER A 2 3.92 23.97 -19.04
C SER A 2 4.07 23.54 -17.57
N THR A 3 4.50 24.48 -16.72
CA THR A 3 4.65 24.25 -15.26
C THR A 3 3.33 23.84 -14.60
N GLU A 4 2.20 24.31 -15.14
CA GLU A 4 0.86 23.95 -14.69
C GLU A 4 0.56 22.45 -14.90
N SER A 5 0.89 21.90 -16.07
CA SER A 5 0.70 20.46 -16.35
C SER A 5 1.54 19.58 -15.42
N LEU A 6 2.76 20.02 -15.08
CA LEU A 6 3.62 19.32 -14.13
C LEU A 6 3.02 19.30 -12.71
N SER A 7 2.44 20.41 -12.27
CA SER A 7 1.75 20.50 -10.97
C SER A 7 0.55 19.56 -10.90
N LYS A 8 -0.26 19.49 -11.97
CA LYS A 8 -1.41 18.57 -12.06
C LYS A 8 -0.97 17.11 -12.00
N LEU A 9 0.05 16.72 -12.77
CA LEU A 9 0.59 15.36 -12.75
C LEU A 9 1.11 14.97 -11.36
N LYS A 10 1.85 15.88 -10.70
CA LYS A 10 2.28 15.69 -9.30
C LYS A 10 1.08 15.47 -8.38
N GLY A 11 -0.01 16.20 -8.56
CA GLY A 11 -1.26 16.02 -7.82
C GLY A 11 -1.79 14.60 -7.90
N HIS A 12 -1.89 14.02 -9.10
CA HIS A 12 -2.36 12.66 -9.30
C HIS A 12 -1.45 11.60 -8.65
N LEU A 13 -0.13 11.79 -8.74
CA LEU A 13 0.84 10.90 -8.08
C LEU A 13 0.73 10.96 -6.55
N LEU A 14 0.62 12.16 -5.98
CA LEU A 14 0.47 12.34 -4.53
C LEU A 14 -0.87 11.81 -4.02
N PHE A 15 -1.94 11.95 -4.81
CA PHE A 15 -3.24 11.39 -4.49
C PHE A 15 -3.16 9.86 -4.38
N GLY A 16 -2.56 9.18 -5.36
CA GLY A 16 -2.34 7.73 -5.29
C GLY A 16 -1.45 7.31 -4.11
N THR A 17 -0.37 8.05 -3.87
CA THR A 17 0.56 7.79 -2.75
C THR A 17 -0.15 7.89 -1.40
N SER A 18 -1.00 8.90 -1.21
CA SER A 18 -1.73 9.11 0.06
C SER A 18 -2.68 7.95 0.38
N HIS A 19 -3.27 7.32 -0.64
CA HIS A 19 -4.19 6.20 -0.47
C HIS A 19 -3.49 4.85 -0.25
N MET A 20 -2.25 4.67 -0.71
CA MET A 20 -1.47 3.46 -0.41
C MET A 20 -0.83 3.47 0.98
N LEU A 21 -0.59 4.65 1.58
CA LEU A 21 0.11 4.78 2.87
C LEU A 21 -0.52 3.95 4.00
N PRO A 22 -1.85 3.97 4.23
CA PRO A 22 -2.45 3.18 5.30
C PRO A 22 -2.13 1.67 5.22
N PHE A 23 -2.02 1.12 4.01
CA PHE A 23 -1.77 -0.30 3.78
C PHE A 23 -0.33 -0.68 4.02
N ILE A 24 0.62 0.11 3.49
CA ILE A 24 2.05 -0.11 3.75
C ILE A 24 2.36 0.06 5.24
N VAL A 25 1.85 1.14 5.84
CA VAL A 25 2.14 1.44 7.25
C VAL A 25 1.53 0.36 8.15
N ALA A 26 0.27 -0.01 7.94
CA ALA A 26 -0.35 -1.08 8.71
C ALA A 26 0.37 -2.42 8.51
N GLY A 27 0.71 -2.78 7.26
CA GLY A 27 1.42 -4.03 6.94
C GLY A 27 2.81 -4.10 7.58
N GLY A 28 3.58 -3.02 7.51
CA GLY A 28 4.91 -2.93 8.10
C GLY A 28 4.90 -2.96 9.63
N VAL A 29 3.96 -2.26 10.26
CA VAL A 29 3.79 -2.29 11.72
C VAL A 29 3.38 -3.68 12.19
N LEU A 30 2.42 -4.32 11.51
CA LEU A 30 1.95 -5.66 11.85
C LEU A 30 3.06 -6.71 11.73
N LEU A 31 3.84 -6.67 10.64
CA LEU A 31 4.99 -7.54 10.44
C LEU A 31 6.05 -7.33 11.52
N SER A 32 6.35 -6.06 11.85
CA SER A 32 7.34 -5.72 12.87
C SER A 32 6.95 -6.28 14.24
N ILE A 33 5.68 -6.16 14.63
CA ILE A 33 5.16 -6.72 15.89
C ILE A 33 5.29 -8.25 15.90
N ALA A 34 4.93 -8.93 14.81
CA ALA A 34 5.03 -10.38 14.73
C ALA A 34 6.47 -10.88 14.90
N VAL A 35 7.43 -10.23 14.24
CA VAL A 35 8.86 -10.56 14.34
C VAL A 35 9.40 -10.26 15.74
N MET A 36 9.05 -9.09 16.31
CA MET A 36 9.46 -8.72 17.66
C MET A 36 8.99 -9.73 18.72
N LEU A 37 7.74 -10.20 18.61
CA LEU A 37 7.17 -11.18 19.54
C LEU A 37 7.71 -12.60 19.33
N SER A 38 8.25 -12.90 18.15
CA SER A 38 8.83 -14.22 17.86
C SER A 38 10.20 -14.43 18.51
N GLY A 39 10.87 -13.37 18.98
CA GLY A 39 12.18 -13.44 19.63
C GLY A 39 13.35 -13.86 18.72
N LYS A 40 13.07 -14.18 17.46
CA LYS A 40 14.05 -14.43 16.39
C LYS A 40 13.95 -13.25 15.44
N GLY A 41 15.08 -12.70 14.99
CA GLY A 41 15.12 -11.60 14.00
C GLY A 41 14.72 -12.04 12.58
N ALA A 42 13.76 -12.94 12.48
CA ALA A 42 13.29 -13.57 11.25
C ALA A 42 11.77 -13.70 11.30
N VAL A 43 11.16 -13.87 10.12
CA VAL A 43 9.73 -14.18 10.01
C VAL A 43 9.48 -15.52 10.71
N PRO A 44 8.44 -15.64 11.55
CA PRO A 44 8.13 -16.90 12.23
C PRO A 44 7.73 -17.99 11.25
N ASP A 45 8.22 -19.21 11.44
CA ASP A 45 7.97 -20.32 10.51
C ASP A 45 6.60 -20.99 10.72
N SER A 46 6.00 -20.88 11.91
CA SER A 46 4.73 -21.54 12.25
C SER A 46 3.98 -20.86 13.38
N GLY A 47 2.68 -21.15 13.47
CA GLY A 47 1.78 -20.65 14.51
C GLY A 47 1.20 -19.26 14.21
N ILE A 48 0.50 -18.70 15.20
CA ILE A 48 -0.27 -17.45 15.04
C ILE A 48 0.61 -16.27 14.60
N LEU A 49 1.86 -16.20 15.08
CA LEU A 49 2.78 -15.14 14.68
C LEU A 49 3.19 -15.24 13.20
N ALA A 50 3.27 -16.46 12.65
CA ALA A 50 3.51 -16.68 11.22
C ALA A 50 2.32 -16.17 10.39
N ASP A 51 1.10 -16.44 10.82
CA ASP A 51 -0.12 -15.94 10.16
C ASP A 51 -0.18 -14.41 10.18
N ILE A 52 0.12 -13.79 11.33
CA ILE A 52 0.17 -12.33 11.48
C ILE A 52 1.25 -11.73 10.57
N SER A 53 2.45 -12.31 10.54
CA SER A 53 3.53 -11.86 9.66
C SER A 53 3.15 -11.97 8.19
N THR A 54 2.43 -13.04 7.80
CA THR A 54 1.92 -13.24 6.44
C THR A 54 0.92 -12.16 6.06
N ILE A 55 0.01 -11.78 6.96
CA ILE A 55 -0.92 -10.67 6.75
C ILE A 55 -0.16 -9.35 6.59
N GLY A 56 0.85 -9.10 7.44
CA GLY A 56 1.70 -7.91 7.33
C GLY A 56 2.41 -7.81 5.98
N ILE A 57 3.01 -8.91 5.51
CA ILE A 57 3.65 -9.00 4.19
C ILE A 57 2.64 -8.76 3.08
N LYS A 58 1.47 -9.40 3.13
CA LYS A 58 0.40 -9.17 2.13
C LYS A 58 -0.02 -7.70 2.10
N GLY A 59 -0.17 -7.05 3.26
CA GLY A 59 -0.47 -5.63 3.37
C GLY A 59 0.58 -4.74 2.69
N LEU A 60 1.86 -5.09 2.83
CA LEU A 60 2.95 -4.40 2.13
C LEU A 60 2.84 -4.57 0.61
N VAL A 61 2.60 -5.78 0.11
CA VAL A 61 2.59 -6.08 -1.35
C VAL A 61 1.37 -5.47 -2.06
N LEU A 62 0.33 -5.05 -1.36
CA LEU A 62 -0.85 -4.40 -1.97
C LEU A 62 -0.56 -2.99 -2.52
N PHE A 63 0.55 -2.36 -2.13
CA PHE A 63 0.82 -0.96 -2.50
C PHE A 63 0.77 -0.64 -4.01
N PRO A 64 1.29 -1.48 -4.94
CA PRO A 64 1.30 -1.14 -6.36
C PRO A 64 -0.12 -1.11 -6.95
N ILE A 65 -0.98 -2.02 -6.48
CA ILE A 65 -2.39 -2.11 -6.93
C ILE A 65 -3.13 -0.86 -6.47
N ILE A 66 -2.99 -0.48 -5.21
CA ILE A 66 -3.68 0.69 -4.63
C ILE A 66 -3.15 1.97 -5.25
N LEU A 67 -1.82 2.11 -5.39
CA LEU A 67 -1.21 3.26 -6.04
C LEU A 67 -1.73 3.42 -7.48
N GLY A 68 -1.69 2.36 -8.28
CA GLY A 68 -2.17 2.39 -9.67
C GLY A 68 -3.66 2.71 -9.75
N GLY A 69 -4.48 2.07 -8.92
CA GLY A 69 -5.93 2.28 -8.89
C GLY A 69 -6.30 3.72 -8.54
N TYR A 70 -5.67 4.31 -7.52
CA TYR A 70 -5.97 5.68 -7.11
C TYR A 70 -5.35 6.75 -8.02
N ILE A 71 -4.24 6.46 -8.71
CA ILE A 71 -3.77 7.32 -9.81
C ILE A 71 -4.79 7.33 -10.95
N ALA A 72 -5.28 6.15 -11.36
CA ALA A 72 -6.27 6.03 -12.42
C ALA A 72 -7.60 6.71 -12.03
N TYR A 73 -8.06 6.52 -10.79
CA TYR A 73 -9.22 7.22 -10.24
C TYR A 73 -9.05 8.73 -10.26
N SER A 74 -7.85 9.23 -9.94
CA SER A 74 -7.59 10.67 -9.98
C SER A 74 -7.65 11.26 -11.39
N LEU A 75 -7.52 10.44 -12.44
CA LEU A 75 -7.57 10.85 -13.85
C LEU A 75 -8.95 10.67 -14.50
N ALA A 76 -9.67 9.61 -14.17
CA ALA A 76 -10.90 9.20 -14.86
C ALA A 76 -12.07 8.88 -13.92
N ASP A 77 -11.98 9.27 -12.64
CA ASP A 77 -13.00 9.09 -11.61
C ASP A 77 -13.46 7.62 -11.45
N LYS A 78 -14.72 7.41 -11.07
CA LYS A 78 -15.33 6.09 -10.82
C LYS A 78 -15.15 5.07 -11.97
N PRO A 79 -15.26 5.45 -13.26
CA PRO A 79 -14.96 4.54 -14.39
C PRO A 79 -13.58 3.86 -14.33
N ALA A 80 -12.60 4.47 -13.67
CA ALA A 80 -11.26 3.92 -13.55
C ALA A 80 -11.17 2.73 -12.58
N LEU A 81 -12.12 2.59 -11.65
CA LEU A 81 -12.13 1.55 -10.62
C LEU A 81 -13.17 0.46 -10.87
N ALA A 82 -14.28 0.80 -11.53
CA ALA A 82 -15.34 -0.15 -11.86
C ALA A 82 -16.01 0.24 -13.19
N PRO A 83 -16.42 -0.75 -14.00
CA PRO A 83 -17.20 -0.50 -15.21
C PRO A 83 -18.52 0.20 -14.87
N ALA A 84 -18.94 1.12 -15.75
CA ALA A 84 -20.17 1.89 -15.64
C ALA A 84 -21.41 1.05 -15.98
#